data_AF-A0A7C2LEC1-F1
#
_entry.id   AF-A0A7C2LEC1-F1
#
_cell.length_a   1.000
_cell.length_b   1.000
_cell.length_c   1.000
_cell.angle_alpha   90.00
_cell.angle_beta   90.00
_cell.angle_gamma   90.00
#
_symmetry.space_group_name_H-M   'P 1'
#
loop_
_entity.id
_entity.type
_entity.pdbx_description
1 polymer ?
#
loop_
_entity_poly.entity_id
_entity_poly.type
_entity_poly.pdbx_seq_one_letter_code
_entity_poly.pdbx_strand_id
1 'polypeptide(L)'
;MPLLLALDLVIVMPISWWPLISDYNRFAKKAKSAFLGTVAGYTISNTWFYVLGAALVMLLGIKDIIASIAVLFFGWVALILILVDETDNCFADIYSAAVSFQNIFPKTRQWKFIVLVAGIGIALAMSVPLAEYESFLLMIGALFVPLLGVASAEFFVNRGRSSIALEEFYEKAKAVKLGNVIAWILGIAVYASVVTLVPELGASLPSFAASFVFSVLINRLKKK
;
A
#
# COMPACT_ATOMS: atom_id res chain seq x y z
N MET A 1 -14.40 9.85 15.28
CA MET A 1 -13.37 10.11 14.25
C MET A 1 -13.90 11.15 13.27
N PRO A 2 -13.11 12.17 12.88
CA PRO A 2 -13.48 13.11 11.83
C PRO A 2 -13.68 12.43 10.47
N LEU A 3 -14.55 12.99 9.63
CA LEU A 3 -14.93 12.38 8.34
C LEU A 3 -13.71 12.18 7.41
N LEU A 4 -12.85 13.17 7.28
CA LEU A 4 -11.69 13.09 6.38
C LEU A 4 -10.61 12.14 6.87
N LEU A 5 -10.46 11.98 8.20
CA LEU A 5 -9.60 10.94 8.77
C LEU A 5 -10.18 9.53 8.53
N ALA A 6 -11.50 9.37 8.61
CA ALA A 6 -12.15 8.11 8.24
C ALA A 6 -11.96 7.79 6.75
N LEU A 7 -12.01 8.82 5.89
CA LEU A 7 -11.70 8.69 4.47
C LEU A 7 -10.24 8.28 4.24
N ASP A 8 -9.29 8.73 5.06
CA ASP A 8 -7.90 8.25 4.96
C ASP A 8 -7.83 6.73 5.15
N LEU A 9 -8.52 6.16 6.14
CA LEU A 9 -8.52 4.70 6.35
C LEU A 9 -9.03 3.95 5.12
N VAL A 10 -10.03 4.50 4.44
CA VAL A 10 -10.57 3.95 3.17
C VAL A 10 -9.55 4.08 2.03
N ILE A 11 -8.80 5.19 1.97
CA ILE A 11 -7.77 5.47 0.96
C ILE A 11 -6.53 4.58 1.16
N VAL A 12 -6.13 4.34 2.41
CA VAL A 12 -4.93 3.55 2.72
C VAL A 12 -5.05 2.13 2.20
N MET A 13 -6.25 1.53 2.25
CA MET A 13 -6.48 0.17 1.78
C MET A 13 -5.96 -0.03 0.34
N PRO A 14 -6.49 0.61 -0.72
CA PRO A 14 -5.97 0.42 -2.07
C PRO A 14 -4.53 0.94 -2.26
N ILE A 15 -4.10 1.93 -1.48
CA ILE A 15 -2.73 2.44 -1.55
C ILE A 15 -1.72 1.40 -1.05
N SER A 16 -2.01 0.63 -0.01
CA SER A 16 -1.06 -0.40 0.46
C SER A 16 -0.71 -1.45 -0.61
N TRP A 17 -1.62 -1.68 -1.55
CA TRP A 17 -1.47 -2.64 -2.64
C TRP A 17 -0.84 -2.06 -3.91
N TRP A 18 -0.59 -0.75 -3.99
CA TRP A 18 -0.11 -0.15 -5.24
C TRP A 18 1.25 -0.70 -5.73
N PRO A 19 2.22 -1.09 -4.89
CA PRO A 19 3.45 -1.71 -5.38
C PRO A 19 3.19 -3.06 -6.06
N LEU A 20 2.27 -3.85 -5.52
CA LEU A 20 1.87 -5.15 -6.06
C LEU A 20 1.29 -5.03 -7.47
N ILE A 21 0.55 -3.95 -7.75
CA ILE A 21 -0.02 -3.69 -9.08
C ILE A 21 1.09 -3.73 -10.15
N SER A 22 2.29 -3.26 -9.84
CA SER A 22 3.42 -3.26 -10.77
C SER A 22 3.95 -4.67 -11.07
N ASP A 23 3.94 -5.57 -10.08
CA ASP A 23 4.40 -6.96 -10.22
C ASP A 23 3.51 -7.79 -11.15
N TYR A 24 2.21 -7.51 -11.18
CA TYR A 24 1.27 -8.16 -12.10
C TYR A 24 1.19 -7.45 -13.45
N ASN A 25 1.21 -6.12 -13.46
CA ASN A 25 1.10 -5.34 -14.70
C ASN A 25 2.32 -5.53 -15.64
N ARG A 26 3.46 -6.04 -15.15
CA ARG A 26 4.59 -6.40 -16.03
C ARG A 26 4.24 -7.48 -17.06
N PHE A 27 3.20 -8.27 -16.83
CA PHE A 27 2.71 -9.28 -17.77
C PHE A 27 1.62 -8.74 -18.73
N ALA A 28 1.19 -7.49 -18.55
CA ALA A 28 0.16 -6.90 -19.38
C ALA A 28 0.70 -6.51 -20.77
N LYS A 29 -0.08 -6.82 -21.83
CA LYS A 29 0.30 -6.52 -23.21
C LYS A 29 0.18 -5.03 -23.59
N LYS A 30 -0.71 -4.29 -22.94
CA LYS A 30 -1.03 -2.87 -23.26
C LYS A 30 -1.24 -2.07 -21.97
N ALA A 31 -0.56 -0.93 -21.85
CA ALA A 31 -0.66 -0.05 -20.68
C ALA A 31 -2.09 0.44 -20.41
N LYS A 32 -2.85 0.81 -21.45
CA LYS A 32 -4.24 1.27 -21.31
C LYS A 32 -5.15 0.19 -20.73
N SER A 33 -4.99 -1.05 -21.19
CA SER A 33 -5.77 -2.19 -20.69
C SER A 33 -5.41 -2.54 -19.25
N ALA A 34 -4.11 -2.50 -18.91
CA ALA A 34 -3.64 -2.67 -17.54
C ALA A 34 -4.26 -1.62 -16.60
N PHE A 35 -4.15 -0.34 -16.96
CA PHE A 35 -4.70 0.76 -16.18
C PHE A 35 -6.22 0.64 -15.98
N LEU A 36 -6.99 0.47 -17.06
CA LEU A 36 -8.45 0.38 -16.96
C LEU A 36 -8.90 -0.86 -16.19
N GLY A 37 -8.23 -2.00 -16.40
CA GLY A 37 -8.52 -3.24 -15.68
C GLY A 37 -8.29 -3.08 -14.17
N THR A 38 -7.14 -2.52 -13.78
CA THR A 38 -6.83 -2.24 -12.36
C THR A 38 -7.83 -1.27 -11.74
N VAL A 39 -8.09 -0.12 -12.39
CA VAL A 39 -8.99 0.91 -11.84
C VAL A 39 -10.42 0.38 -11.71
N ALA A 40 -10.95 -0.26 -12.75
CA ALA A 40 -12.31 -0.79 -12.72
C ALA A 40 -12.43 -1.92 -11.69
N GLY A 41 -11.49 -2.87 -11.69
CA GLY A 41 -11.49 -3.99 -10.73
C GLY A 41 -11.45 -3.51 -9.28
N TYR A 42 -10.48 -2.66 -8.93
CA TYR A 42 -10.37 -2.12 -7.57
C TYR A 42 -11.59 -1.30 -7.18
N THR A 43 -12.12 -0.46 -8.06
CA THR A 43 -13.26 0.40 -7.74
C THR A 43 -14.51 -0.43 -7.50
N ILE A 44 -14.82 -1.39 -8.38
CA ILE A 44 -16.03 -2.22 -8.28
C ILE A 44 -15.95 -3.09 -7.02
N SER A 45 -14.85 -3.81 -6.83
CA SER A 45 -14.70 -4.73 -5.70
C SER A 45 -14.71 -3.99 -4.35
N ASN A 46 -13.94 -2.91 -4.20
CA ASN A 46 -13.92 -2.16 -2.93
C ASN A 46 -15.28 -1.51 -2.63
N THR A 47 -15.94 -0.93 -3.64
CA THR A 47 -17.27 -0.34 -3.44
C THR A 47 -18.26 -1.39 -2.95
N TRP A 48 -18.23 -2.59 -3.56
CA TRP A 48 -19.09 -3.70 -3.13
C TRP A 48 -18.86 -4.08 -1.66
N PHE A 49 -17.61 -4.34 -1.27
CA PHE A 49 -17.29 -4.74 0.10
C PHE A 49 -17.56 -3.63 1.13
N TYR A 50 -17.30 -2.37 0.80
CA TYR A 50 -17.62 -1.25 1.70
C TYR A 50 -19.13 -1.07 1.88
N VAL A 51 -19.92 -1.18 0.80
CA VAL A 51 -21.39 -1.11 0.90
C VAL A 51 -21.91 -2.27 1.74
N LEU A 52 -21.39 -3.48 1.53
CA LEU A 52 -21.79 -4.66 2.30
C LEU A 52 -21.43 -4.50 3.78
N GLY A 53 -20.21 -4.08 4.10
CA GLY A 53 -19.78 -3.83 5.47
C GLY A 53 -20.63 -2.75 6.16
N ALA A 54 -20.90 -1.64 5.47
CA ALA A 54 -21.77 -0.58 5.98
C ALA A 54 -23.20 -1.10 6.22
N ALA A 55 -23.76 -1.90 5.30
CA ALA A 55 -25.09 -2.48 5.45
C ALA A 55 -25.16 -3.43 6.66
N LEU A 56 -24.16 -4.29 6.87
CA LEU A 56 -24.10 -5.17 8.04
C LEU A 56 -24.09 -4.39 9.36
N VAL A 57 -23.29 -3.33 9.44
CA VAL A 57 -23.23 -2.48 10.65
C VAL A 57 -24.54 -1.72 10.85
N MET A 58 -25.07 -1.09 9.80
CA MET A 58 -26.24 -0.20 9.91
C MET A 58 -27.57 -0.95 10.10
N LEU A 59 -27.74 -2.09 9.43
CA LEU A 59 -29.00 -2.85 9.45
C LEU A 59 -29.04 -3.91 10.55
N LEU A 60 -27.90 -4.54 10.84
CA LEU A 60 -27.83 -5.69 11.76
C LEU A 60 -27.03 -5.39 13.04
N GLY A 61 -26.37 -4.23 13.12
CA GLY A 61 -25.53 -3.88 14.27
C GLY A 61 -24.27 -4.74 14.42
N ILE A 62 -23.92 -5.53 13.38
CA ILE A 62 -22.77 -6.43 13.40
C ILE A 62 -21.49 -5.62 13.24
N LYS A 63 -20.67 -5.59 14.29
CA LYS A 63 -19.36 -4.91 14.29
C LYS A 63 -18.18 -5.86 14.18
N ASP A 64 -18.32 -7.06 14.76
CA ASP A 64 -17.33 -8.13 14.67
C ASP A 64 -17.91 -9.26 13.83
N ILE A 65 -17.58 -9.26 12.54
CA ILE A 65 -18.08 -10.25 11.58
C ILE A 65 -17.56 -11.64 11.93
N ILE A 66 -16.29 -11.76 12.36
CA ILE A 66 -15.66 -13.05 12.65
C ILE A 66 -16.33 -13.69 13.87
N ALA A 67 -16.48 -12.94 14.96
CA ALA A 67 -17.17 -13.43 16.15
C ALA A 67 -18.65 -13.78 15.86
N SER A 68 -19.31 -12.98 15.03
CA SER A 68 -20.70 -13.23 14.62
C SER A 68 -20.86 -14.50 13.79
N ILE A 69 -19.89 -14.81 12.93
CA ILE A 69 -19.87 -16.08 12.18
C ILE A 69 -19.56 -17.24 13.13
N ALA A 70 -18.60 -17.08 14.05
CA ALA A 70 -18.11 -18.16 14.92
C ALA A 70 -19.20 -18.78 15.82
N VAL A 71 -20.21 -17.99 16.21
CA VAL A 71 -21.33 -18.47 17.04
C VAL A 71 -22.40 -19.23 16.26
N LEU A 72 -22.37 -19.23 14.92
CA LEU A 72 -23.31 -19.98 14.09
C LEU A 72 -22.99 -21.48 14.12
N PHE A 73 -24.03 -22.32 14.07
CA PHE A 73 -23.90 -23.79 14.13
C PHE A 73 -22.94 -24.37 13.07
N PHE A 74 -22.93 -23.79 11.85
CA PHE A 74 -22.00 -24.13 10.78
C PHE A 74 -20.97 -23.01 10.49
N GLY A 75 -20.79 -22.08 11.43
CA GLY A 75 -19.89 -20.94 11.28
C GLY A 75 -18.44 -21.33 10.99
N TRP A 76 -17.98 -22.43 11.59
CA TRP A 76 -16.63 -22.96 11.37
C TRP A 76 -16.36 -23.33 9.91
N VAL A 77 -17.37 -23.80 9.16
CA VAL A 77 -17.23 -24.10 7.72
C VAL A 77 -17.00 -22.82 6.95
N ALA A 78 -17.78 -21.77 7.24
CA ALA A 78 -17.62 -20.46 6.61
C ALA A 78 -16.24 -19.85 6.94
N LEU A 79 -15.77 -19.98 8.19
CA LEU A 79 -14.44 -19.51 8.57
C LEU A 79 -13.32 -20.24 7.84
N ILE A 80 -13.44 -21.56 7.61
CA ILE A 80 -12.46 -22.31 6.79
C ILE A 80 -12.46 -21.79 5.36
N LEU A 81 -13.63 -21.54 4.77
CA LEU A 81 -13.72 -21.00 3.41
C LEU A 81 -13.10 -19.61 3.32
N ILE A 82 -13.30 -18.74 4.32
CA ILE A 82 -12.65 -17.43 4.41
C ILE A 82 -11.13 -17.58 4.53
N LEU A 83 -10.63 -18.52 5.34
CA LEU A 83 -9.18 -18.74 5.44
C LEU A 83 -8.56 -19.22 4.12
N VAL A 84 -9.28 -20.05 3.37
CA VAL A 84 -8.84 -20.48 2.03
C VAL A 84 -8.84 -19.30 1.07
N ASP A 85 -9.85 -18.43 1.13
CA ASP A 85 -9.92 -17.19 0.35
C ASP A 85 -8.72 -16.29 0.64
N GLU A 86 -8.40 -16.03 1.91
CA GLU A 86 -7.28 -15.16 2.31
C GLU A 86 -5.87 -15.71 1.97
N THR A 87 -5.78 -16.95 1.50
CA THR A 87 -4.50 -17.57 1.15
C THR A 87 -3.85 -16.88 -0.06
N ASP A 88 -4.63 -16.41 -1.03
CA ASP A 88 -4.10 -15.76 -2.23
C ASP A 88 -3.52 -14.36 -1.94
N ASN A 89 -4.17 -13.60 -1.05
CA ASN A 89 -3.71 -12.30 -0.54
C ASN A 89 -2.36 -12.46 0.18
N CYS A 90 -2.28 -13.40 1.12
CA CYS A 90 -1.05 -13.69 1.85
C CYS A 90 0.09 -14.11 0.89
N PHE A 91 -0.24 -14.96 -0.11
CA PHE A 91 0.71 -15.33 -1.15
C PHE A 91 1.21 -14.11 -1.94
N ALA A 92 0.32 -13.22 -2.36
CA ALA A 92 0.66 -12.05 -3.16
C ALA A 92 1.61 -11.09 -2.41
N ASP A 93 1.35 -10.84 -1.13
CA ASP A 93 2.19 -9.98 -0.29
C ASP A 93 3.59 -10.59 -0.06
N ILE A 94 3.65 -11.88 0.28
CA ILE A 94 4.93 -12.60 0.45
C ILE A 94 5.71 -12.60 -0.87
N TYR A 95 5.04 -12.82 -1.99
CA TYR A 95 5.66 -12.84 -3.30
C TYR A 95 6.25 -11.47 -3.67
N SER A 96 5.48 -10.39 -3.50
CA SER A 96 5.92 -9.02 -3.82
C SER A 96 7.10 -8.57 -2.96
N ALA A 97 7.04 -8.85 -1.65
CA ALA A 97 8.15 -8.58 -0.76
C ALA A 97 9.40 -9.39 -1.13
N ALA A 98 9.25 -10.68 -1.48
CA ALA A 98 10.36 -11.52 -1.92
C ALA A 98 10.98 -11.03 -3.23
N VAL A 99 10.18 -10.58 -4.21
CA VAL A 99 10.67 -9.95 -5.44
C VAL A 99 11.41 -8.64 -5.13
N SER A 100 10.90 -7.83 -4.21
CA SER A 100 11.56 -6.60 -3.76
C SER A 100 12.94 -6.88 -3.15
N PHE A 101 13.06 -7.88 -2.28
CA PHE A 101 14.37 -8.32 -1.75
C PHE A 101 15.27 -8.91 -2.82
N GLN A 102 14.72 -9.64 -3.79
CA GLN A 102 15.48 -10.20 -4.91
C GLN A 102 16.11 -9.09 -5.75
N ASN A 103 15.42 -7.97 -5.94
CA ASN A 103 15.95 -6.81 -6.67
C ASN A 103 17.14 -6.16 -5.93
N ILE A 104 17.14 -6.18 -4.59
CA ILE A 104 18.25 -5.66 -3.78
C ILE A 104 19.42 -6.66 -3.73
N PHE A 105 19.13 -7.95 -3.60
CA PHE A 105 20.10 -9.02 -3.41
C PHE A 105 19.97 -10.11 -4.49
N PRO A 106 20.34 -9.80 -5.75
CA PRO A 106 20.02 -10.65 -6.90
C PRO A 106 20.74 -12.01 -6.90
N LYS A 107 21.82 -12.15 -6.13
CA LYS A 107 22.61 -13.40 -6.03
C LYS A 107 22.00 -14.43 -5.09
N THR A 108 21.03 -14.03 -4.27
CA THR A 108 20.36 -14.93 -3.32
C THR A 108 19.21 -15.65 -4.01
N ARG A 109 18.94 -16.90 -3.62
CA ARG A 109 17.79 -17.66 -4.15
C ARG A 109 16.48 -17.14 -3.53
N GLN A 110 15.50 -16.84 -4.36
CA GLN A 110 14.23 -16.21 -3.96
C GLN A 110 13.47 -16.94 -2.84
N TRP A 111 13.51 -18.27 -2.79
CA TRP A 111 12.82 -19.05 -1.74
C TRP A 111 13.26 -18.66 -0.33
N LYS A 112 14.51 -18.20 -0.15
CA LYS A 112 14.99 -17.72 1.16
C LYS A 112 14.26 -16.46 1.61
N PHE A 113 13.97 -15.54 0.67
CA PHE A 113 13.18 -14.34 0.96
C PHE A 113 11.72 -14.68 1.22
N ILE A 114 11.15 -15.65 0.49
CA ILE A 114 9.80 -16.15 0.75
C ILE A 114 9.68 -16.68 2.19
N VAL A 115 10.59 -17.56 2.61
CA VAL A 115 10.59 -18.11 3.98
C VAL A 115 10.82 -17.02 5.02
N LEU A 116 11.74 -16.08 4.76
CA LEU A 116 12.00 -14.96 5.66
C LEU A 116 10.76 -14.07 5.85
N VAL A 117 10.13 -13.63 4.76
CA VAL A 117 8.95 -12.76 4.81
C VAL A 117 7.77 -13.49 5.44
N ALA A 118 7.55 -14.76 5.10
CA ALA A 118 6.51 -15.58 5.72
C ALA A 118 6.72 -15.70 7.24
N GLY A 119 7.95 -15.95 7.68
CA GLY A 119 8.30 -16.00 9.10
C GLY A 119 8.06 -14.69 9.83
N ILE A 120 8.44 -13.55 9.22
CA ILE A 120 8.16 -12.22 9.76
C ILE A 120 6.65 -11.96 9.83
N GLY A 121 5.90 -12.31 8.78
CA GLY A 121 4.44 -12.16 8.74
C GLY A 121 3.75 -12.96 9.85
N ILE A 122 4.15 -14.21 10.08
CA ILE A 122 3.64 -15.03 11.19
C ILE A 122 3.96 -14.40 12.54
N ALA A 123 5.20 -13.94 12.75
CA ALA A 123 5.59 -13.29 14.00
C ALA A 123 4.77 -12.03 14.26
N LEU A 124 4.56 -11.20 13.22
CA LEU A 124 3.73 -10.00 13.30
C LEU A 124 2.27 -10.35 13.60
N ALA A 125 1.70 -11.33 12.90
CA ALA A 125 0.33 -11.79 13.12
C ALA A 125 0.08 -12.28 14.56
N MET A 126 1.10 -12.85 15.22
CA MET A 126 1.01 -13.26 16.63
C MET A 126 1.18 -12.10 17.62
N SER A 127 1.83 -11.01 17.21
CA SER A 127 2.22 -9.90 18.10
C SER A 127 1.36 -8.64 17.97
N VAL A 128 0.73 -8.40 16.82
CA VAL A 128 -0.02 -7.17 16.53
C VAL A 128 -1.44 -7.30 17.09
N PRO A 129 -1.85 -6.46 18.05
CA PRO A 129 -3.18 -6.54 18.62
C PRO A 129 -4.22 -5.94 17.68
N LEU A 130 -5.35 -6.65 17.50
CA LEU A 130 -6.48 -6.18 16.68
C LEU A 130 -7.07 -4.84 17.15
N ALA A 131 -6.92 -4.52 18.44
CA ALA A 131 -7.37 -3.23 18.99
C ALA A 131 -6.62 -2.03 18.40
N GLU A 132 -5.40 -2.22 17.90
CA GLU A 132 -4.57 -1.17 17.30
C GLU A 132 -4.67 -1.16 15.76
N TYR A 133 -5.68 -1.84 15.19
CA TYR A 133 -5.82 -1.95 13.73
C TYR A 133 -5.98 -0.58 13.04
N GLU A 134 -6.69 0.36 13.67
CA GLU A 134 -6.80 1.73 13.17
C GLU A 134 -5.43 2.43 13.12
N SER A 135 -4.67 2.39 14.23
CA SER A 135 -3.32 2.93 14.32
C SER A 135 -2.38 2.32 13.27
N PHE A 136 -2.52 1.01 13.05
CA PHE A 136 -1.77 0.27 12.04
C PHE A 136 -2.10 0.72 10.62
N LEU A 137 -3.38 0.90 10.29
CA LEU A 137 -3.79 1.46 8.99
C LEU A 137 -3.24 2.88 8.80
N LEU A 138 -3.32 3.75 9.80
CA LEU A 138 -2.74 5.10 9.70
C LEU A 138 -1.22 5.06 9.50
N MET A 139 -0.52 4.11 10.13
CA MET A 139 0.92 3.90 9.90
C MET A 139 1.22 3.46 8.47
N ILE A 140 0.44 2.53 7.90
CA ILE A 140 0.56 2.15 6.49
C ILE A 140 0.34 3.37 5.59
N GLY A 141 -0.68 4.17 5.87
CA GLY A 141 -0.93 5.42 5.16
C GLY A 141 0.26 6.37 5.20
N ALA A 142 0.81 6.58 6.39
CA ALA A 142 1.99 7.43 6.59
C ALA A 142 3.19 6.98 5.75
N LEU A 143 3.37 5.67 5.54
CA LEU A 143 4.50 5.14 4.78
C LEU A 143 4.25 5.14 3.26
N PHE A 144 3.10 4.63 2.81
CA PHE A 144 2.85 4.35 1.39
C PHE A 144 2.33 5.56 0.62
N VAL A 145 1.54 6.43 1.24
CA VAL A 145 0.99 7.62 0.58
C VAL A 145 2.08 8.58 0.12
N PRO A 146 3.03 9.01 0.98
CA PRO A 146 4.11 9.88 0.52
C PRO A 146 5.08 9.17 -0.42
N LEU A 147 5.24 7.84 -0.29
CA LEU A 147 6.05 7.08 -1.23
C LEU A 147 5.48 7.16 -2.65
N LEU A 148 4.15 7.04 -2.79
CA LEU A 148 3.44 7.25 -4.04
C LEU A 148 3.62 8.69 -4.57
N GLY A 149 3.64 9.69 -3.69
CA GLY A 149 3.92 11.09 -4.04
C GLY A 149 5.32 11.28 -4.63
N VAL A 150 6.34 10.72 -3.98
CA VAL A 150 7.72 10.74 -4.49
C VAL A 150 7.85 9.99 -5.82
N ALA A 151 7.26 8.80 -5.93
CA ALA A 151 7.28 8.00 -7.16
C ALA A 151 6.60 8.73 -8.32
N SER A 152 5.46 9.38 -8.06
CA SER A 152 4.74 10.19 -9.04
C SER A 152 5.55 11.40 -9.48
N ALA A 153 6.19 12.12 -8.55
CA ALA A 153 7.07 13.25 -8.88
C ALA A 153 8.24 12.82 -9.75
N GLU A 154 8.85 11.68 -9.42
CA GLU A 154 9.96 11.12 -10.20
C GLU A 154 9.53 10.81 -11.62
N PHE A 155 8.42 10.08 -11.78
CA PHE A 155 7.92 9.61 -13.06
C PHE A 155 7.41 10.74 -13.96
N PHE A 156 6.55 11.63 -13.43
CA PHE A 156 5.87 12.64 -14.25
C PHE A 156 6.65 13.95 -14.42
N VAL A 157 7.53 14.33 -13.48
CA VAL A 157 8.17 15.65 -13.47
C VAL A 157 9.69 15.56 -13.58
N ASN A 158 10.35 14.80 -12.70
CA ASN A 158 11.81 14.85 -12.60
C ASN A 158 12.52 14.20 -13.80
N ARG A 159 11.94 13.13 -14.33
CA ARG A 159 12.53 12.29 -15.38
C ARG A 159 12.33 12.80 -16.81
N GLY A 160 11.35 13.68 -17.04
CA GLY A 160 11.05 14.23 -18.38
C GLY A 160 10.56 13.17 -19.38
N ARG A 161 10.50 13.51 -20.68
CA ARG A 161 10.06 12.60 -21.78
C ARG A 161 11.11 11.52 -22.17
N SER A 162 12.07 11.24 -21.30
CA SER A 162 13.14 10.27 -21.54
C SER A 162 12.57 8.85 -21.56
N SER A 163 12.92 8.03 -22.55
CA SER A 163 12.58 6.61 -22.53
C SER A 163 13.20 5.91 -21.32
N ILE A 164 12.48 4.95 -20.73
CA ILE A 164 12.96 4.16 -19.60
C ILE A 164 14.07 3.23 -20.10
N ALA A 165 15.33 3.64 -19.98
CA ALA A 165 16.49 2.80 -20.29
C ALA A 165 16.68 1.77 -19.17
N LEU A 166 16.92 0.50 -19.54
CA LEU A 166 17.03 -0.60 -18.58
C LEU A 166 18.27 -0.41 -17.68
N GLU A 167 19.33 0.15 -18.25
CA GLU A 167 20.63 0.38 -17.63
C GLU A 167 20.54 1.32 -16.42
N GLU A 168 19.52 2.19 -16.36
CA GLU A 168 19.26 3.08 -15.23
C GLU A 168 18.83 2.34 -13.95
N PHE A 169 18.35 1.10 -14.06
CA PHE A 169 17.88 0.28 -12.94
C PHE A 169 18.84 -0.84 -12.55
N TYR A 170 19.92 -1.02 -13.30
CA TYR A 170 20.94 -2.05 -13.04
C TYR A 170 22.33 -1.42 -12.94
N GLU A 171 23.10 -1.39 -14.03
CA GLU A 171 24.52 -1.02 -14.00
C GLU A 171 24.78 0.45 -13.62
N LYS A 172 23.90 1.37 -14.03
CA LYS A 172 24.04 2.81 -13.77
C LYS A 172 23.13 3.30 -12.65
N ALA A 173 22.43 2.39 -11.97
CA ALA A 173 21.54 2.73 -10.88
C ALA A 173 22.37 3.30 -9.71
N LYS A 174 22.07 4.54 -9.31
CA LYS A 174 22.51 5.01 -8.00
C LYS A 174 21.82 4.15 -6.95
N ALA A 175 22.60 3.59 -6.02
CA ALA A 175 22.07 2.74 -4.95
C ALA A 175 20.92 3.41 -4.18
N VAL A 176 21.03 4.71 -3.88
CA VAL A 176 19.97 5.49 -3.22
C VAL A 176 19.93 6.94 -3.74
N LYS A 177 18.74 7.42 -4.13
CA LYS A 177 18.49 8.84 -4.38
C LYS A 177 18.11 9.54 -3.08
N LEU A 178 19.11 9.98 -2.31
CA LEU A 178 18.90 10.57 -0.98
C LEU A 178 17.88 11.73 -0.95
N GLY A 179 17.78 12.51 -2.02
CA GLY A 179 16.77 13.58 -2.12
C GLY A 179 15.33 13.07 -2.09
N ASN A 180 15.08 11.95 -2.75
CA ASN A 180 13.76 11.31 -2.78
C ASN A 180 13.45 10.64 -1.43
N VAL A 181 14.47 10.10 -0.74
CA VAL A 181 14.33 9.59 0.64
C VAL A 181 13.97 10.71 1.62
N ILE A 182 14.62 11.87 1.52
CA ILE A 182 14.29 13.03 2.35
C ILE A 182 12.86 13.50 2.07
N ALA A 183 12.47 13.62 0.81
CA ALA A 183 11.10 14.00 0.44
C ALA A 183 10.05 13.03 0.99
N TRP A 184 10.35 11.73 1.01
CA TRP A 184 9.50 10.71 1.59
C TRP A 184 9.38 10.85 3.11
N ILE A 185 10.50 11.01 3.83
CA ILE A 185 10.50 11.23 5.29
C ILE A 185 9.73 12.50 5.66
N LEU A 186 9.90 13.58 4.90
CA LEU A 186 9.11 14.80 5.11
C LEU A 186 7.61 14.56 4.86
N GLY A 187 7.26 13.75 3.87
CA GLY A 187 5.88 13.32 3.65
C GLY A 187 5.29 12.52 4.82
N ILE A 188 6.07 11.59 5.39
CA ILE A 188 5.69 10.83 6.60
C ILE A 188 5.44 11.81 7.76
N ALA A 189 6.35 12.76 7.97
CA ALA A 189 6.22 13.76 9.02
C ALA A 189 4.96 14.63 8.84
N VAL A 190 4.64 15.03 7.61
CA VAL A 190 3.38 15.74 7.30
C VAL A 190 2.17 14.87 7.60
N TYR A 191 2.18 13.59 7.20
CA TYR A 191 1.07 12.68 7.48
C TYR A 191 0.82 12.57 9.00
N ALA A 192 1.86 12.26 9.76
CA ALA A 192 1.78 12.12 11.22
C ALA A 192 1.35 13.43 11.90
N SER A 193 1.82 14.58 11.40
CA SER A 193 1.44 15.90 11.93
C SER A 193 -0.04 16.21 11.66
N VAL A 194 -0.56 15.86 10.47
CA VAL A 194 -1.98 16.08 10.16
C VAL A 194 -2.88 15.18 11.01
N VAL A 195 -2.53 13.89 11.15
CA VAL A 195 -3.29 12.96 12.00
C VAL A 195 -3.38 13.46 13.46
N THR A 196 -2.30 14.05 13.99
CA THR A 196 -2.24 14.45 15.40
C THR A 196 -2.74 15.86 15.68
N LEU A 197 -2.42 16.83 14.81
CA LEU A 197 -2.67 18.26 15.07
C LEU A 197 -3.97 18.76 14.42
N VAL A 198 -4.30 18.25 13.23
CA VAL A 198 -5.45 18.74 12.43
C VAL A 198 -6.15 17.58 11.71
N PRO A 199 -6.66 16.57 12.45
CA PRO A 199 -7.23 15.36 11.85
C PRO A 199 -8.45 15.63 10.96
N GLU A 200 -9.09 16.78 11.10
CA GLU A 200 -10.19 17.22 10.25
C GLU A 200 -9.79 17.43 8.79
N LEU A 201 -8.50 17.64 8.50
CA LEU A 201 -8.01 17.87 7.13
C LEU A 201 -7.91 16.58 6.30
N GLY A 202 -7.73 15.42 6.97
CA GLY A 202 -7.28 14.18 6.33
C GLY A 202 -5.81 14.26 5.90
N ALA A 203 -5.01 13.26 6.26
CA ALA A 203 -3.57 13.22 6.10
C ALA A 203 -3.08 12.73 4.73
N SER A 204 -3.87 11.94 4.01
CA SER A 204 -3.40 11.29 2.77
C SER A 204 -3.08 12.31 1.67
N LEU A 205 -4.02 13.19 1.33
CA LEU A 205 -3.82 14.16 0.25
C LEU A 205 -2.70 15.18 0.56
N PRO A 206 -2.63 15.79 1.76
CA PRO A 206 -1.52 16.68 2.12
C PRO A 206 -0.15 16.00 2.09
N SER A 207 -0.05 14.77 2.62
CA SER A 207 1.21 14.02 2.64
C SER A 207 1.70 13.66 1.23
N PHE A 208 0.77 13.21 0.37
CA PHE A 208 1.06 12.96 -1.05
C PHE A 208 1.57 14.24 -1.74
N ALA A 209 0.84 15.35 -1.60
CA ALA A 209 1.20 16.62 -2.23
C ALA A 209 2.55 17.14 -1.72
N ALA A 210 2.79 17.09 -0.41
CA ALA A 210 4.03 17.55 0.21
C ALA A 210 5.24 16.76 -0.29
N SER A 211 5.18 15.42 -0.21
CA SER A 211 6.27 14.55 -0.68
C SER A 211 6.54 14.68 -2.18
N PHE A 212 5.49 14.84 -3.00
CA PHE A 212 5.60 15.15 -4.42
C PHE A 212 6.36 16.46 -4.65
N VAL A 213 5.92 17.55 -4.01
CA VAL A 213 6.52 18.88 -4.16
C VAL A 213 7.96 18.90 -3.66
N PHE A 214 8.25 18.31 -2.50
CA PHE A 214 9.62 18.22 -1.97
C PHE A 214 10.53 17.45 -2.91
N SER A 215 10.07 16.34 -3.48
CA SER A 215 10.83 15.58 -4.48
C SER A 215 11.17 16.43 -5.71
N VAL A 216 10.21 17.20 -6.23
CA VAL A 216 10.44 18.10 -7.38
C VAL A 216 11.43 19.21 -7.03
N LEU A 217 11.25 19.87 -5.89
CA LEU A 217 12.12 20.99 -5.48
C LEU A 217 13.57 20.54 -5.27
N ILE A 218 13.78 19.43 -4.55
CA ILE A 218 15.12 18.90 -4.28
C ILE A 218 15.83 18.50 -5.59
N ASN A 219 15.11 17.87 -6.53
CA ASN A 219 15.71 17.48 -7.81
C ASN A 219 16.02 18.70 -8.69
N ARG A 220 15.23 19.76 -8.65
CA ARG A 220 15.53 21.02 -9.37
C ARG A 220 16.75 21.73 -8.80
N LEU A 221 16.92 21.74 -7.49
CA LEU A 221 18.08 22.35 -6.83
C LEU A 221 19.40 21.62 -7.16
N LYS A 222 19.36 20.30 -7.35
CA LYS A 222 20.54 19.50 -7.75
C LYS A 222 20.92 19.62 -9.24
N LYS A 223 20.03 20.12 -10.09
CA LYS A 223 20.29 20.33 -11.52
C LYS A 223 20.90 21.71 -11.83
N LYS A 224 20.89 22.63 -10.86
CA LYS A 224 21.63 23.89 -10.89
C LYS A 224 23.03 23.68 -10.34
#